data_AF-A0A178LEM5-F1
#
_entry.id   AF-A0A178LEM5-F1
#
_cell.length_a   1.000
_cell.length_b   1.000
_cell.length_c   1.000
_cell.angle_alpha   90.00
_cell.angle_beta   90.00
_cell.angle_gamma   90.00
#
_symmetry.space_group_name_H-M   'P 1'
#
loop_
_entity.id
_entity.type
_entity.pdbx_description
1 polymer ?
#
loop_
_entity_poly.entity_id
_entity_poly.type
_entity_poly.pdbx_seq_one_letter_code
_entity_poly.pdbx_strand_id
1 'polypeptide(L)'
;MFSVAWIRDNLPKYRDRAIDNPTDANVQAYYYLQRVMMDKSSKFSERSSQVIMRDPFLDEDSRRPVATYAANALNREVSNNRDKVLKGLANKVGLFFFFKGNCVLCAEQAAVLQSLTAATGIRIIPVSLDGAPLDNGLFANYRTDDGQAKKLEVYQAPALALAIPPGRTEIVGYGAITLDVLFNRVLIAAREASLIDQKTFASTQPFFDNGLLTLEDNDGLSQDQIDQDPAAFVESMRRKLARKTIDGEVPHEAQQ
;
A
#
# COMPACT_ATOMS: atom_id res chain seq x y z
N MET A 1 -23.61 35.09 0.34
CA MET A 1 -22.74 35.67 -0.71
C MET A 1 -21.29 35.27 -0.41
N PHE A 2 -20.47 34.90 -1.42
CA PHE A 2 -19.11 34.32 -1.27
C PHE A 2 -18.98 33.01 -0.46
N SER A 3 -20.00 32.14 -0.46
CA SER A 3 -19.78 30.75 -0.02
C SER A 3 -18.91 30.00 -1.04
N VAL A 4 -18.28 28.88 -0.65
CA VAL A 4 -17.49 28.06 -1.60
C VAL A 4 -18.38 27.59 -2.77
N ALA A 5 -19.63 27.19 -2.48
CA ALA A 5 -20.60 26.84 -3.52
C ALA A 5 -20.85 28.02 -4.48
N TRP A 6 -21.12 29.21 -3.95
CA TRP A 6 -21.34 30.40 -4.78
C TRP A 6 -20.12 30.75 -5.63
N ILE A 7 -18.91 30.69 -5.06
CA ILE A 7 -17.66 30.98 -5.77
C ILE A 7 -17.44 29.95 -6.88
N ARG A 8 -17.67 28.67 -6.63
CA ARG A 8 -17.56 27.60 -7.64
C ARG A 8 -18.45 27.86 -8.84
N ASP A 9 -19.69 28.30 -8.60
CA ASP A 9 -20.67 28.53 -9.67
C ASP A 9 -20.45 29.84 -10.43
N ASN A 10 -19.81 30.84 -9.80
CA ASN A 10 -19.70 32.18 -10.36
C ASN A 10 -18.30 32.53 -10.86
N LEU A 11 -17.23 32.02 -10.26
CA LEU A 11 -15.85 32.30 -10.68
C LEU A 11 -15.60 32.03 -12.18
N PRO A 12 -16.11 30.94 -12.79
CA PRO A 12 -15.99 30.74 -14.24
C PRO A 12 -16.61 31.88 -15.05
N LYS A 13 -17.76 32.41 -14.62
CA LYS A 13 -18.43 33.52 -15.33
C LYS A 13 -17.61 34.81 -15.32
N TYR A 14 -16.92 35.09 -14.21
CA TYR A 14 -16.01 36.24 -14.12
C TYR A 14 -14.75 36.03 -14.95
N ARG A 15 -14.23 34.79 -14.99
CA ARG A 15 -13.11 34.41 -15.86
C ARG A 15 -13.47 34.61 -17.33
N ASP A 16 -14.60 34.05 -17.77
CA ASP A 16 -15.02 34.09 -19.17
C ASP A 16 -15.25 35.54 -19.61
N ARG A 17 -15.89 36.36 -18.76
CA ARG A 17 -16.02 37.82 -19.00
C ARG A 17 -14.67 38.53 -19.13
N ALA A 18 -13.68 38.18 -18.31
CA ALA A 18 -12.35 38.78 -18.37
C ALA A 18 -11.55 38.34 -19.61
N ILE A 19 -11.79 37.14 -20.13
CA ILE A 19 -11.18 36.64 -21.38
C ILE A 19 -11.83 37.29 -22.60
N ASP A 20 -13.18 37.28 -22.65
CA ASP A 20 -13.93 37.78 -23.80
C ASP A 20 -13.86 39.31 -23.91
N ASN A 21 -13.71 40.02 -22.78
CA ASN A 21 -13.58 41.47 -22.75
C ASN A 21 -12.56 41.92 -21.67
N PRO A 22 -11.25 41.97 -22.00
CA PRO A 22 -10.17 42.17 -21.03
C PRO A 22 -9.97 43.64 -20.62
N THR A 23 -11.00 44.26 -20.04
CA THR A 23 -10.86 45.56 -19.36
C THR A 23 -10.23 45.39 -17.97
N ASP A 24 -9.56 46.42 -17.47
CA ASP A 24 -8.98 46.43 -16.11
C ASP A 24 -10.00 45.99 -15.05
N ALA A 25 -11.23 46.49 -15.14
CA ALA A 25 -12.30 46.16 -14.21
C ALA A 25 -12.70 44.67 -14.26
N ASN A 26 -12.79 44.06 -15.45
CA ASN A 26 -13.17 42.65 -15.60
C ASN A 26 -12.06 41.72 -15.07
N VAL A 27 -10.80 42.03 -15.40
CA VAL A 27 -9.64 41.27 -14.94
C VAL A 27 -9.50 41.39 -13.41
N GLN A 28 -9.63 42.60 -12.86
CA GLN A 28 -9.62 42.83 -11.41
C GLN A 28 -10.74 42.06 -10.71
N ALA A 29 -11.97 42.09 -11.23
CA ALA A 29 -13.10 41.40 -10.63
C ALA A 29 -12.87 39.87 -10.53
N TYR A 30 -12.32 39.27 -11.58
CA TYR A 30 -11.92 37.85 -11.56
C TYR A 30 -10.84 37.59 -10.49
N TYR A 31 -9.75 38.36 -10.50
CA TYR A 31 -8.64 38.13 -9.56
C TYR A 31 -9.01 38.39 -8.11
N TYR A 32 -9.87 39.37 -7.80
CA TYR A 32 -10.38 39.55 -6.45
C TYR A 32 -11.24 38.37 -6.00
N LEU A 33 -12.07 37.81 -6.89
CA LEU A 33 -12.87 36.64 -6.56
C LEU A 33 -12.00 35.37 -6.36
N GLN A 34 -10.96 35.20 -7.18
CA GLN A 34 -9.95 34.16 -7.00
C GLN A 34 -9.21 34.35 -5.66
N ARG A 35 -8.85 35.59 -5.31
CA ARG A 35 -8.18 35.92 -4.04
C ARG A 35 -9.06 35.55 -2.84
N VAL A 36 -10.35 35.85 -2.88
CA VAL A 36 -11.30 35.44 -1.83
C VAL A 36 -11.33 33.92 -1.64
N MET A 37 -11.24 33.14 -2.73
CA MET A 37 -11.14 31.68 -2.64
C MET A 37 -9.81 31.24 -2.01
N MET A 38 -8.70 31.84 -2.42
CA MET A 38 -7.38 31.57 -1.85
C MET A 38 -7.34 31.87 -0.35
N ASP A 39 -7.86 33.02 0.09
CA ASP A 39 -7.89 33.38 1.51
C ASP A 39 -8.75 32.40 2.34
N LYS A 40 -9.85 31.88 1.77
CA LYS A 40 -10.65 30.81 2.40
C LYS A 40 -9.85 29.51 2.50
N SER A 41 -9.13 29.12 1.45
CA SER A 41 -8.25 27.95 1.44
C SER A 41 -7.12 28.08 2.47
N SER A 42 -6.51 29.26 2.61
CA SER A 42 -5.49 29.53 3.63
C SER A 42 -6.05 29.35 5.04
N LYS A 43 -7.23 29.93 5.32
CA LYS A 43 -7.87 29.79 6.63
C LYS A 43 -8.27 28.33 6.94
N PHE A 44 -8.72 27.59 5.94
CA PHE A 44 -8.98 26.15 6.08
C PHE A 44 -7.68 25.41 6.39
N SER A 45 -6.62 25.60 5.61
CA SER A 45 -5.32 24.95 5.81
C SER A 45 -4.73 25.21 7.20
N GLU A 46 -4.82 26.45 7.70
CA GLU A 46 -4.39 26.79 9.06
C GLU A 46 -5.19 26.01 10.11
N ARG A 47 -6.53 25.98 9.98
CA ARG A 47 -7.39 25.25 10.93
C ARG A 47 -7.22 23.74 10.83
N SER A 48 -7.08 23.19 9.64
CA SER A 48 -6.77 21.76 9.43
C SER A 48 -5.48 21.38 10.15
N SER A 49 -4.42 22.18 10.00
CA SER A 49 -3.14 21.93 10.68
C SER A 49 -3.31 21.92 12.21
N GLN A 50 -4.05 22.89 12.76
CA GLN A 50 -4.31 22.97 14.20
C GLN A 50 -5.17 21.81 14.74
N VAL A 51 -6.11 21.30 13.94
CA VAL A 51 -6.97 20.17 14.32
C VAL A 51 -6.19 18.85 14.23
N ILE A 52 -5.49 18.62 13.12
CA ILE A 52 -4.72 17.39 12.88
C ILE A 52 -3.65 17.22 13.95
N MET A 53 -2.85 18.25 14.25
CA MET A 53 -1.79 18.17 15.26
C MET A 53 -2.28 17.89 16.70
N ARG A 54 -3.59 17.92 16.95
CA ARG A 54 -4.22 17.67 18.25
C ARG A 54 -5.06 16.39 18.27
N ASP A 55 -5.11 15.66 17.16
CA ASP A 55 -5.85 14.41 17.04
C ASP A 55 -4.90 13.30 16.58
N PRO A 56 -4.48 12.39 17.48
CA PRO A 56 -3.53 11.33 17.12
C PRO A 56 -4.08 10.38 16.04
N PHE A 57 -5.39 10.34 15.81
CA PHE A 57 -5.98 9.53 14.75
C PHE A 57 -5.96 10.21 13.37
N LEU A 58 -5.72 11.52 13.33
CA LEU A 58 -5.55 12.28 12.09
C LEU A 58 -4.08 12.64 11.83
N ASP A 59 -3.26 12.69 12.87
CA ASP A 59 -1.83 12.97 12.77
C ASP A 59 -1.06 11.75 12.25
N GLU A 60 -0.66 11.79 10.98
CA GLU A 60 0.12 10.72 10.35
C GLU A 60 1.51 10.54 10.96
N ASP A 61 2.06 11.53 11.68
CA ASP A 61 3.34 11.38 12.39
C ASP A 61 3.24 10.31 13.48
N SER A 62 2.03 10.08 14.02
CA SER A 62 1.75 9.00 14.98
C SER A 62 1.85 7.59 14.37
N ARG A 63 1.60 7.47 13.06
CA ARG A 63 1.69 6.21 12.32
C ARG A 63 3.05 6.02 11.69
N ARG A 64 3.64 7.08 11.15
CA ARG A 64 4.94 7.08 10.51
C ARG A 64 5.73 8.34 10.89
N PRO A 65 6.73 8.21 11.78
CA PRO A 65 7.53 9.36 12.20
C PRO A 65 8.22 10.05 11.02
N VAL A 66 8.08 11.37 10.92
CA VAL A 66 8.78 12.20 9.92
C VAL A 66 10.17 12.64 10.38
N ALA A 67 10.39 12.71 11.69
CA ALA A 67 11.69 13.05 12.26
C ALA A 67 12.73 11.99 11.87
N THR A 68 13.80 12.41 11.16
CA THR A 68 14.77 11.49 10.55
C THR A 68 15.37 10.47 11.52
N TYR A 69 15.67 10.87 12.76
CA TYR A 69 16.23 9.94 13.76
C TYR A 69 15.23 8.85 14.15
N ALA A 70 13.94 9.20 14.29
CA ALA A 70 12.87 8.29 14.67
C ALA A 70 12.49 7.39 13.50
N ALA A 71 12.37 7.93 12.29
CA ALA A 71 12.16 7.18 11.06
C ALA A 71 13.25 6.13 10.85
N ASN A 72 14.52 6.51 11.06
CA ASN A 72 15.64 5.59 10.94
C ASN A 72 15.65 4.53 12.04
N ALA A 73 15.24 4.85 13.26
CA ALA A 73 15.10 3.87 14.33
C ALA A 73 14.01 2.84 14.00
N LEU A 74 12.83 3.30 13.57
CA LEU A 74 11.73 2.43 13.14
C LEU A 74 12.13 1.54 11.96
N ASN A 75 12.76 2.09 10.92
CA ASN A 75 13.20 1.32 9.77
C ASN A 75 14.20 0.21 10.14
N ARG A 76 15.11 0.46 11.09
CA ARG A 76 16.03 -0.57 11.60
C ARG A 76 15.28 -1.68 12.32
N GLU A 77 14.33 -1.34 13.19
CA GLU A 77 13.51 -2.31 13.90
C GLU A 77 12.68 -3.17 12.93
N VAL A 78 12.02 -2.52 11.97
CA VAL A 78 11.24 -3.17 10.93
C VAL A 78 12.08 -4.09 10.07
N SER A 79 13.28 -3.66 9.66
CA SER A 79 14.22 -4.51 8.91
C SER A 79 14.61 -5.75 9.72
N ASN A 80 14.94 -5.58 11.01
CA ASN A 80 15.30 -6.70 11.88
C ASN A 80 14.12 -7.68 12.06
N ASN A 81 12.90 -7.18 12.17
CA ASN A 81 11.70 -8.01 12.29
C ASN A 81 11.42 -8.75 10.98
N ARG A 82 11.50 -8.06 9.83
CA ARG A 82 11.38 -8.68 8.50
C ARG A 82 12.34 -9.85 8.34
N ASP A 83 13.62 -9.64 8.67
CA ASP A 83 14.64 -10.68 8.55
C ASP A 83 14.33 -11.90 9.42
N LYS A 84 13.92 -11.67 10.68
CA LYS A 84 13.54 -12.77 11.60
C LYS A 84 12.35 -13.56 11.06
N VAL A 85 11.29 -12.87 10.63
CA VAL A 85 10.06 -13.51 10.15
C VAL A 85 10.32 -14.29 8.87
N LEU A 86 11.01 -13.69 7.89
CA LEU A 86 11.34 -14.35 6.63
C LEU A 86 12.23 -15.58 6.83
N LYS A 87 13.23 -15.51 7.72
CA LYS A 87 14.03 -16.68 8.09
C LYS A 87 13.20 -17.77 8.77
N GLY A 88 12.23 -17.39 9.61
CA GLY A 88 11.28 -18.32 10.21
C GLY A 88 10.37 -19.02 9.18
N LEU A 89 10.13 -18.40 8.02
CA LEU A 89 9.34 -18.97 6.93
C LEU A 89 10.13 -19.94 6.04
N ALA A 90 11.46 -19.89 6.03
CA ALA A 90 12.32 -20.67 5.11
C ALA A 90 12.03 -22.18 5.08
N ASN A 91 11.67 -22.76 6.22
CA ASN A 91 11.35 -24.19 6.33
C ASN A 91 9.87 -24.51 6.08
N LYS A 92 9.03 -23.48 5.95
CA LYS A 92 7.58 -23.57 5.76
C LYS A 92 7.16 -23.28 4.32
N VAL A 93 7.96 -22.54 3.55
CA VAL A 93 7.60 -22.13 2.19
C VAL A 93 8.74 -22.34 1.21
N GLY A 94 8.41 -22.41 -0.08
CA GLY A 94 9.35 -22.31 -1.19
C GLY A 94 8.85 -21.31 -2.22
N LEU A 95 9.70 -20.90 -3.17
CA LEU A 95 9.31 -19.96 -4.22
C LEU A 95 9.51 -20.62 -5.59
N PHE A 96 8.42 -20.89 -6.30
CA PHE A 96 8.51 -21.22 -7.72
C PHE A 96 8.98 -20.01 -8.50
N PHE A 97 9.94 -20.26 -9.40
CA PHE A 97 10.46 -19.28 -10.33
C PHE A 97 10.27 -19.79 -11.75
N PHE A 98 9.27 -19.26 -12.43
CA PHE A 98 8.96 -19.59 -13.82
C PHE A 98 9.78 -18.70 -14.75
N PHE A 99 10.54 -19.30 -15.65
CA PHE A 99 11.44 -18.60 -16.57
C PHE A 99 11.45 -19.21 -17.98
N LYS A 100 12.12 -18.53 -18.92
CA LYS A 100 12.47 -19.04 -20.26
C LYS A 100 13.95 -18.83 -20.49
N GLY A 101 14.58 -19.63 -21.35
CA GLY A 101 16.04 -19.53 -21.57
C GLY A 101 16.45 -18.19 -22.16
N ASN A 102 15.82 -17.77 -23.25
CA ASN A 102 16.11 -16.53 -23.99
C ASN A 102 15.50 -15.25 -23.38
N CYS A 103 15.31 -15.22 -22.07
CA CYS A 103 14.63 -14.15 -21.35
C CYS A 103 15.64 -13.33 -20.51
N VAL A 104 16.03 -12.16 -21.01
CA VAL A 104 16.98 -11.26 -20.32
C VAL A 104 16.52 -10.92 -18.90
N LEU A 105 15.23 -10.58 -18.73
CA LEU A 105 14.68 -10.26 -17.41
C LEU A 105 14.67 -11.47 -16.46
N CYS A 106 14.61 -12.69 -16.99
CA CYS A 106 14.67 -13.89 -16.18
C CYS A 106 16.09 -14.12 -15.65
N ALA A 107 17.12 -13.86 -16.47
CA ALA A 107 18.51 -13.91 -16.03
C ALA A 107 18.79 -12.89 -14.91
N GLU A 108 18.29 -11.65 -15.04
CA GLU A 108 18.41 -10.62 -14.00
C GLU A 108 17.65 -10.99 -12.72
N GLN A 109 16.41 -11.46 -12.85
CA GLN A 109 15.61 -11.91 -11.71
C GLN A 109 16.29 -13.05 -10.96
N ALA A 110 16.97 -13.97 -11.67
CA ALA A 110 17.66 -15.09 -11.05
C ALA A 110 18.74 -14.64 -10.04
N ALA A 111 19.49 -13.57 -10.33
CA ALA A 111 20.48 -13.03 -9.40
C ALA A 111 19.83 -12.50 -8.11
N VAL A 112 18.70 -11.80 -8.23
CA VAL A 112 17.91 -11.32 -7.07
C VAL A 112 17.41 -12.49 -6.22
N LEU A 113 17.00 -13.60 -6.85
CA LEU A 113 16.53 -14.80 -6.14
C LEU A 113 17.65 -15.51 -5.38
N GLN A 114 18.90 -15.47 -5.87
CA GLN A 114 20.03 -15.95 -5.07
C GLN A 114 20.21 -15.13 -3.79
N SER A 115 20.08 -13.80 -3.88
CA SER A 115 20.10 -12.92 -2.70
C SER A 115 18.95 -13.20 -1.73
N LEU A 116 17.75 -13.50 -2.24
CA LEU A 116 16.62 -13.95 -1.42
C LEU A 116 17.00 -15.19 -0.62
N THR A 117 17.48 -16.24 -1.27
CA THR A 117 17.86 -17.48 -0.59
C THR A 117 19.00 -17.25 0.40
N ALA A 118 20.00 -16.45 0.05
CA ALA A 118 21.11 -16.13 0.96
C ALA A 118 20.64 -15.35 2.21
N ALA A 119 19.73 -14.39 2.05
CA ALA A 119 19.23 -13.56 3.14
C ALA A 119 18.25 -14.31 4.07
N THR A 120 17.41 -15.18 3.50
CA THR A 120 16.26 -15.75 4.20
C THR A 120 16.32 -17.25 4.40
N GLY A 121 17.01 -17.99 3.53
CA GLY A 121 16.94 -19.45 3.46
C GLY A 121 15.74 -20.00 2.67
N ILE A 122 14.83 -19.15 2.16
CA ILE A 122 13.71 -19.61 1.32
C ILE A 122 14.27 -20.23 0.04
N ARG A 123 13.86 -21.48 -0.22
CA ARG A 123 14.33 -22.25 -1.39
C ARG A 123 13.59 -21.83 -2.65
N ILE A 124 14.34 -21.66 -3.73
CA ILE A 124 13.80 -21.43 -5.07
C ILE A 124 13.57 -22.76 -5.76
N ILE A 125 12.44 -22.89 -6.44
CA ILE A 125 12.06 -24.04 -7.27
C ILE A 125 11.99 -23.52 -8.72
N PRO A 126 13.12 -23.55 -9.46
CA PRO A 126 13.17 -23.06 -10.83
C PRO A 126 12.41 -23.99 -11.79
N VAL A 127 11.51 -23.40 -12.60
CA VAL A 127 10.69 -24.08 -13.60
C VAL A 127 10.87 -23.38 -14.95
N SER A 128 11.44 -24.08 -15.92
CA SER A 128 11.60 -23.60 -17.29
C SER A 128 10.33 -23.85 -18.08
N LEU A 129 9.74 -22.79 -18.63
CA LEU A 129 8.52 -22.84 -19.44
C LEU A 129 8.78 -23.36 -20.85
N ASP A 130 10.02 -23.28 -21.35
CA ASP A 130 10.43 -23.72 -22.69
C ASP A 130 11.42 -24.89 -22.66
N GLY A 131 11.75 -25.40 -21.47
CA GLY A 131 12.71 -26.47 -21.26
C GLY A 131 14.18 -26.04 -21.39
N ALA A 132 14.45 -24.79 -21.77
CA ALA A 132 15.80 -24.26 -21.93
C ALA A 132 16.36 -23.73 -20.59
N PRO A 133 17.70 -23.81 -20.38
CA PRO A 133 18.36 -23.19 -19.24
C PRO A 133 18.44 -21.67 -19.39
N LEU A 134 18.68 -20.94 -18.30
CA LEU A 134 19.01 -19.51 -18.36
C LEU A 134 20.39 -19.29 -19.00
N ASP A 135 20.50 -18.24 -19.81
CA ASP A 135 21.74 -17.86 -20.50
C ASP A 135 22.91 -17.57 -19.55
N ASN A 136 22.65 -17.13 -18.32
CA ASN A 136 23.68 -16.85 -17.31
C ASN A 136 24.07 -18.07 -16.47
N GLY A 137 23.51 -19.25 -16.75
CA GLY A 137 23.81 -20.50 -16.05
C GLY A 137 23.31 -20.60 -14.61
N LEU A 138 22.62 -19.57 -14.09
CA LEU A 138 22.00 -19.64 -12.76
C LEU A 138 20.84 -20.64 -12.78
N PHE A 139 20.58 -21.27 -11.63
CA PHE A 139 19.53 -22.28 -11.48
C PHE A 139 19.63 -23.45 -12.47
N ALA A 140 20.85 -23.95 -12.72
CA ALA A 140 21.11 -25.08 -13.62
C ALA A 140 20.30 -26.35 -13.32
N ASN A 141 19.91 -26.56 -12.05
CA ASN A 141 19.02 -27.65 -11.63
C ASN A 141 17.55 -27.20 -11.66
N TYR A 142 17.00 -27.06 -12.86
CA TYR A 142 15.59 -26.68 -13.09
C TYR A 142 14.70 -27.85 -13.48
N ARG A 143 13.40 -27.65 -13.34
CA ARG A 143 12.37 -28.57 -13.86
C ARG A 143 11.78 -27.99 -15.14
N THR A 144 11.41 -28.83 -16.09
CA THR A 144 10.60 -28.37 -17.22
C THR A 144 9.14 -28.28 -16.75
N ASP A 145 8.43 -27.24 -17.17
CA ASP A 145 7.00 -27.10 -16.90
C ASP A 145 6.24 -28.31 -17.46
N ASP A 146 5.45 -28.96 -16.60
CA ASP A 146 4.59 -30.09 -16.96
C ASP A 146 3.09 -29.77 -16.79
N GLY A 147 2.76 -28.48 -16.60
CA GLY A 147 1.41 -27.97 -16.36
C GLY A 147 1.27 -27.09 -15.12
N GLN A 148 2.37 -26.86 -14.37
CA GLN A 148 2.35 -25.96 -13.22
C GLN A 148 2.00 -24.52 -13.64
N ALA A 149 2.60 -24.03 -14.73
CA ALA A 149 2.35 -22.69 -15.25
C ALA A 149 0.88 -22.49 -15.65
N LYS A 150 0.28 -23.49 -16.32
CA LYS A 150 -1.14 -23.45 -16.68
C LYS A 150 -2.05 -23.43 -15.45
N LYS A 151 -1.75 -24.23 -14.43
CA LYS A 151 -2.54 -24.30 -13.18
C LYS A 151 -2.48 -23.00 -12.38
N LEU A 152 -1.36 -22.29 -12.44
CA LEU A 152 -1.13 -21.03 -11.74
C LEU A 152 -1.36 -19.80 -12.62
N GLU A 153 -1.94 -19.99 -13.81
CA GLU A 153 -2.24 -18.90 -14.76
C GLU A 153 -1.02 -18.04 -15.09
N VAL A 154 0.15 -18.67 -15.21
CA VAL A 154 1.40 -18.01 -15.58
C VAL A 154 1.45 -17.82 -17.10
N TYR A 155 1.19 -16.59 -17.54
CA TYR A 155 1.18 -16.23 -18.97
C TYR A 155 2.45 -15.51 -19.44
N GLN A 156 3.33 -15.09 -18.51
CA GLN A 156 4.56 -14.35 -18.82
C GLN A 156 5.70 -14.72 -17.88
N ALA A 157 6.93 -14.57 -18.37
CA ALA A 157 8.16 -14.82 -17.62
C ALA A 157 9.00 -13.54 -17.47
N PRO A 158 9.70 -13.34 -16.35
CA PRO A 158 9.69 -14.20 -15.16
C PRO A 158 8.37 -14.10 -14.38
N ALA A 159 7.97 -15.17 -13.71
CA ALA A 159 6.89 -15.16 -12.73
C ALA A 159 7.29 -15.90 -11.46
N LEU A 160 6.77 -15.44 -10.33
CA LEU A 160 7.11 -15.93 -9.00
C LEU A 160 5.85 -16.38 -8.28
N ALA A 161 5.85 -17.59 -7.73
CA ALA A 161 4.75 -18.10 -6.94
C ALA A 161 5.25 -18.67 -5.60
N LEU A 162 4.65 -18.26 -4.49
CA LEU A 162 4.95 -18.78 -3.18
C LEU A 162 4.27 -20.14 -3.00
N ALA A 163 5.05 -21.19 -2.82
CA ALA A 163 4.58 -22.53 -2.51
C ALA A 163 4.44 -22.70 -0.99
N ILE A 164 3.23 -23.00 -0.54
CA ILE A 164 2.86 -23.17 0.87
C ILE A 164 2.29 -24.59 1.05
N PRO A 165 3.10 -25.55 1.53
CA PRO A 165 2.65 -26.92 1.79
C PRO A 165 1.45 -26.96 2.77
N PRO A 166 0.55 -27.96 2.63
CA PRO A 166 0.65 -29.09 1.71
C PRO A 166 0.12 -28.84 0.29
N GLY A 167 -0.54 -27.72 -0.01
CA GLY A 167 -1.19 -27.56 -1.33
C GLY A 167 -1.62 -26.16 -1.73
N ARG A 168 -1.24 -25.11 -1.00
CA ARG A 168 -1.52 -23.72 -1.38
C ARG A 168 -0.35 -23.18 -2.20
N THR A 169 -0.63 -22.47 -3.28
CA THR A 169 0.40 -21.79 -4.07
C THR A 169 -0.19 -20.50 -4.60
N GLU A 170 0.54 -19.41 -4.45
CA GLU A 170 0.04 -18.07 -4.74
C GLU A 170 1.02 -17.29 -5.58
N ILE A 171 0.52 -16.60 -6.60
CA ILE A 171 1.36 -15.71 -7.40
C ILE A 171 1.77 -14.52 -6.55
N VAL A 172 3.08 -14.34 -6.37
CA VAL A 172 3.67 -13.19 -5.69
C VAL A 172 4.36 -12.24 -6.66
N GLY A 173 4.30 -12.49 -7.97
CA GLY A 173 4.72 -11.49 -8.94
C GLY A 173 4.80 -11.98 -10.37
N TYR A 174 4.56 -11.03 -11.26
CA TYR A 174 4.91 -11.12 -12.68
C TYR A 174 5.95 -10.06 -13.02
N GLY A 175 6.88 -10.40 -13.91
CA GLY A 175 7.98 -9.53 -14.29
C GLY A 175 9.10 -9.49 -13.25
N ALA A 176 10.19 -8.82 -13.60
CA ALA A 176 11.32 -8.62 -12.72
C ALA A 176 10.96 -7.65 -11.58
N ILE A 177 11.25 -8.04 -10.34
CA ILE A 177 10.98 -7.27 -9.12
C ILE A 177 12.20 -7.26 -8.19
N THR A 178 12.26 -6.23 -7.35
CA THR A 178 13.35 -6.10 -6.36
C THR A 178 13.17 -7.05 -5.19
N LEU A 179 14.27 -7.26 -4.46
CA LEU A 179 14.27 -8.09 -3.25
C LEU A 179 13.28 -7.59 -2.19
N ASP A 180 13.21 -6.27 -1.98
CA ASP A 180 12.29 -5.66 -1.01
C ASP A 180 10.82 -5.87 -1.37
N VAL A 181 10.47 -5.76 -2.66
CA VAL A 181 9.11 -6.03 -3.14
C VAL A 181 8.77 -7.49 -2.90
N LEU A 182 9.68 -8.40 -3.22
CA LEU A 182 9.48 -9.83 -3.03
C LEU A 182 9.32 -10.19 -1.54
N PHE A 183 10.17 -9.67 -0.67
CA PHE A 183 10.04 -9.83 0.78
C PHE A 183 8.66 -9.40 1.29
N ASN A 184 8.17 -8.23 0.88
CA ASN A 184 6.86 -7.76 1.34
C ASN A 184 5.72 -8.65 0.82
N ARG A 185 5.78 -9.09 -0.44
CA ARG A 185 4.75 -9.97 -1.02
C ARG A 185 4.74 -11.36 -0.38
N VAL A 186 5.91 -11.89 -0.01
CA VAL A 186 5.99 -13.14 0.77
C VAL A 186 5.34 -12.98 2.14
N LEU A 187 5.54 -11.85 2.82
CA LEU A 187 4.91 -11.57 4.11
C LEU A 187 3.39 -11.42 4.00
N ILE A 188 2.90 -10.76 2.95
CA ILE A 188 1.45 -10.63 2.66
C ILE A 188 0.82 -12.02 2.45
N ALA A 189 1.39 -12.82 1.54
CA ALA A 189 0.92 -14.17 1.25
C ALA A 189 1.00 -15.09 2.48
N ALA A 190 2.07 -14.98 3.28
CA ALA A 190 2.23 -15.74 4.51
C ALA A 190 1.14 -15.41 5.55
N ARG A 191 0.75 -14.14 5.67
CA ARG A 191 -0.35 -13.72 6.55
C ARG A 191 -1.70 -14.23 6.03
N GLU A 192 -1.98 -14.11 4.73
CA GLU A 192 -3.21 -14.61 4.10
C GLU A 192 -3.33 -16.14 4.17
N ALA A 193 -2.19 -16.82 4.24
CA ALA A 193 -2.09 -18.25 4.52
C ALA A 193 -2.02 -18.61 6.02
N SER A 194 -2.20 -17.63 6.91
CA SER A 194 -2.16 -17.80 8.36
C SER A 194 -0.87 -18.46 8.89
N LEU A 195 0.24 -18.34 8.14
CA LEU A 195 1.58 -18.77 8.57
C LEU A 195 2.20 -17.83 9.61
N ILE A 196 1.75 -16.57 9.59
CA ILE A 196 2.04 -15.52 10.57
C ILE A 196 0.72 -14.81 10.91
N ASP A 197 0.60 -14.32 12.14
CA ASP A 197 -0.56 -13.54 12.57
C ASP A 197 -0.43 -12.06 12.14
N GLN A 198 -1.52 -11.30 12.28
CA GLN A 198 -1.55 -9.87 11.93
C GLN A 198 -0.51 -9.07 12.73
N LYS A 199 -0.30 -9.40 14.01
CA LYS A 199 0.68 -8.71 14.87
C LYS A 199 2.11 -8.89 14.34
N THR A 200 2.47 -10.11 13.96
CA THR A 200 3.76 -10.43 13.35
C THR A 200 3.90 -9.71 12.01
N PHE A 201 2.88 -9.72 11.17
CA PHE A 201 2.89 -8.97 9.91
C PHE A 201 3.06 -7.46 10.14
N ALA A 202 2.29 -6.85 11.03
CA ALA A 202 2.38 -5.43 11.36
C ALA A 202 3.78 -5.02 11.84
N SER A 203 4.47 -5.88 12.62
CA SER A 203 5.85 -5.63 13.07
C SER A 203 6.89 -5.52 11.94
N THR A 204 6.51 -5.94 10.72
CA THR A 204 7.34 -5.87 9.51
C THR A 204 7.02 -4.68 8.61
N GLN A 205 6.06 -3.84 8.99
CA GLN A 205 5.62 -2.69 8.20
C GLN A 205 6.28 -1.39 8.69
N PRO A 206 6.63 -0.45 7.79
CA PRO A 206 7.32 0.80 8.14
C PRO A 206 6.36 1.86 8.73
N PHE A 207 5.29 1.43 9.37
CA PHE A 207 4.27 2.27 10.00
C PHE A 207 3.54 1.48 11.09
N PHE A 208 2.96 2.19 12.06
CA PHE A 208 2.08 1.63 13.07
C PHE A 208 0.65 1.50 12.53
N ASP A 209 0.09 0.30 12.67
CA ASP A 209 -1.30 0.03 12.33
C ASP A 209 -2.21 0.51 13.47
N ASN A 210 -2.71 1.74 13.35
CA ASN A 210 -3.64 2.34 14.30
C ASN A 210 -5.11 2.13 13.85
N GLY A 211 -5.35 1.10 13.04
CA GLY A 211 -6.64 0.78 12.42
C GLY A 211 -6.89 1.53 11.11
N LEU A 212 -7.71 0.92 10.25
CA LEU A 212 -8.23 1.52 9.03
C LEU A 212 -9.73 1.80 9.19
N LEU A 213 -10.16 2.97 8.73
CA LEU A 213 -11.57 3.26 8.51
C LEU A 213 -11.99 2.67 7.16
N THR A 214 -13.03 1.85 7.15
CA THR A 214 -13.61 1.24 5.96
C THR A 214 -15.04 1.74 5.75
N LEU A 215 -15.63 1.40 4.59
CA LEU A 215 -17.03 1.70 4.30
C LEU A 215 -18.00 1.01 5.27
N GLU A 216 -17.55 -0.06 5.95
CA GLU A 216 -18.32 -0.81 6.93
C GLU A 216 -18.36 -0.10 8.28
N ASP A 217 -17.43 0.83 8.55
CA ASP A 217 -17.45 1.69 9.73
C ASP A 217 -18.47 2.83 9.62
N ASN A 218 -19.54 2.64 8.85
CA ASN A 218 -20.57 3.65 8.64
C ASN A 218 -21.66 3.66 9.75
N ASP A 219 -21.75 2.64 10.61
CA ASP A 219 -22.72 2.47 11.73
C ASP A 219 -24.15 3.01 11.50
N GLY A 220 -24.62 3.09 10.25
CA GLY A 220 -25.90 3.74 9.94
C GLY A 220 -25.95 5.26 10.19
N LEU A 221 -24.80 5.95 10.19
CA LEU A 221 -24.71 7.41 10.22
C LEU A 221 -25.41 8.02 9.01
N SER A 222 -26.42 8.84 9.24
CA SER A 222 -27.05 9.62 8.16
C SER A 222 -26.24 10.86 7.84
N GLN A 223 -26.35 11.33 6.60
CA GLN A 223 -25.74 12.60 6.19
C GLN A 223 -26.23 13.76 7.06
N ASP A 224 -27.51 13.76 7.42
CA ASP A 224 -28.10 14.78 8.30
C ASP A 224 -27.45 14.78 9.70
N GLN A 225 -27.12 13.63 10.26
CA GLN A 225 -26.45 13.54 11.55
C GLN A 225 -25.02 14.09 11.50
N ILE A 226 -24.29 13.84 10.41
CA ILE A 226 -22.95 14.37 10.19
C ILE A 226 -22.98 15.89 10.02
N ASP A 227 -23.96 16.39 9.26
CA ASP A 227 -24.09 17.82 8.95
C ASP A 227 -24.59 18.63 10.15
N GLN A 228 -25.41 18.04 11.03
CA GLN A 228 -25.98 18.71 12.21
C GLN A 228 -25.07 18.65 13.44
N ASP A 229 -24.33 17.55 13.65
CA ASP A 229 -23.41 17.39 14.79
C ASP A 229 -22.06 16.75 14.39
N PRO A 230 -21.15 17.54 13.81
CA PRO A 230 -19.81 17.08 13.47
C PRO A 230 -19.00 16.58 14.68
N ALA A 231 -19.29 17.07 15.90
CA ALA A 231 -18.55 16.67 17.09
C ALA A 231 -18.91 15.24 17.52
N ALA A 232 -20.20 14.90 17.53
CA ALA A 232 -20.66 13.54 17.79
C ALA A 232 -20.11 12.54 16.75
N PHE A 233 -20.05 12.96 15.48
CA PHE A 233 -19.40 12.16 14.43
C PHE A 233 -17.92 11.88 14.75
N VAL A 234 -17.14 12.93 15.06
CA VAL A 234 -15.71 12.79 15.40
C VAL A 234 -15.52 11.87 16.61
N GLU A 235 -16.33 12.00 17.67
CA GLU A 235 -16.25 11.14 18.85
C GLU A 235 -16.54 9.67 18.51
N SER A 236 -17.55 9.41 17.66
CA SER A 236 -17.84 8.07 17.15
C SER A 236 -16.63 7.47 16.42
N MET A 237 -16.03 8.22 15.48
CA MET A 237 -14.87 7.75 14.71
C MET A 237 -13.65 7.49 15.60
N ARG A 238 -13.39 8.38 16.57
CA ARG A 238 -12.30 8.19 17.54
C ARG A 238 -12.49 6.93 18.38
N ARG A 239 -13.72 6.65 18.85
CA ARG A 239 -14.01 5.41 19.59
C ARG A 239 -13.74 4.16 18.77
N LYS A 240 -14.11 4.16 17.49
CA LYS A 240 -13.84 3.03 16.59
C LYS A 240 -12.35 2.81 16.37
N LEU A 241 -11.61 3.87 16.06
CA LEU A 241 -10.16 3.79 15.86
C LEU A 241 -9.43 3.38 17.15
N ALA A 242 -9.86 3.88 18.30
CA ALA A 242 -9.31 3.48 19.59
C ALA A 242 -9.50 1.97 19.86
N ARG A 243 -10.70 1.43 19.59
CA ARG A 243 -10.96 -0.02 19.70
C ARG A 243 -10.06 -0.81 18.77
N LYS A 244 -9.99 -0.45 17.49
CA LYS A 244 -9.12 -1.13 16.51
C LYS A 244 -7.63 -1.10 16.90
N THR A 245 -7.18 0.01 17.50
CA THR A 245 -5.79 0.15 17.98
C THR A 245 -5.50 -0.70 19.23
N ILE A 246 -6.47 -0.85 20.13
CA ILE A 246 -6.32 -1.58 21.40
C ILE A 246 -6.52 -3.08 21.22
N ASP A 247 -7.52 -3.47 20.43
CA ASP A 247 -7.98 -4.86 20.31
C ASP A 247 -7.21 -5.64 19.22
N GLY A 248 -6.45 -4.95 18.34
CA GLY A 248 -5.74 -5.57 17.23
C GLY A 248 -6.66 -6.27 16.23
N GLU A 249 -7.96 -5.91 16.22
CA GLU A 249 -8.98 -6.54 15.41
C GLU A 249 -8.78 -6.22 13.92
N VAL A 250 -8.54 -7.28 13.16
CA VAL A 250 -8.58 -7.30 11.69
C VAL A 250 -10.02 -7.00 11.26
N PRO A 251 -10.26 -6.15 10.25
CA PRO A 251 -11.57 -6.06 9.62
C PRO A 251 -11.97 -7.47 9.18
N HIS A 252 -13.08 -7.98 9.71
CA HIS A 252 -13.64 -9.26 9.27
C HIS A 252 -13.80 -9.20 7.75
N GLU A 253 -13.04 -10.02 7.02
CA GLU A 253 -13.30 -10.25 5.60
C GLU A 253 -14.77 -10.65 5.45
N ALA A 254 -15.50 -9.84 4.69
CA ALA A 254 -16.87 -10.12 4.31
C ALA A 254 -16.91 -11.54 3.72
N GLN A 255 -17.49 -12.47 4.47
CA GLN A 255 -17.84 -13.80 3.99
C GLN A 255 -18.85 -13.60 2.85
N GLN A 256 -18.39 -13.81 1.62
CA GLN A 256 -19.25 -14.12 0.48
C GLN A 256 -19.66 -15.59 0.54
#